data_AF-A0A3D0DKU2-F1
#
_entry.id   AF-A0A3D0DKU2-F1
#
_cell.length_a   1.000
_cell.length_b   1.000
_cell.length_c   1.000
_cell.angle_alpha   90.00
_cell.angle_beta   90.00
_cell.angle_gamma   90.00
#
_symmetry.space_group_name_H-M   'P 1'
#
loop_
_entity.id
_entity.type
_entity.pdbx_description
1 polymer ?
#
loop_
_entity_poly.entity_id
_entity_poly.type
_entity_poly.pdbx_seq_one_letter_code
_entity_poly.pdbx_strand_id
1 'polypeptide(L)' 'MKVNNTKNFGEMIKKRRKKLGYTQKYICEVSGISASYISDLENGKATIELGKAIYLANLLGIDIEMNERLTIKSQ' A
#
# COMPACT_ATOMS: atom_id res chain seq x y z
N MET A 1 -8.76 -4.64 7.68
CA MET A 1 -8.62 -3.26 8.18
C MET A 1 -9.26 -2.33 7.17
N LYS A 2 -10.03 -1.32 7.59
CA LYS A 2 -10.54 -0.29 6.67
C LYS A 2 -9.41 0.71 6.38
N VAL A 3 -9.12 0.95 5.11
CA VAL A 3 -8.20 1.99 4.66
C VAL A 3 -9.02 3.24 4.33
N ASN A 4 -8.79 4.35 5.03
CA ASN A 4 -9.50 5.61 4.81
C ASN A 4 -8.58 6.81 4.54
N ASN A 5 -7.26 6.61 4.58
CA ASN A 5 -6.25 7.62 4.29
C ASN A 5 -4.94 6.96 3.81
N THR A 6 -4.02 7.78 3.30
CA THR A 6 -2.74 7.34 2.74
C THR A 6 -1.82 6.70 3.77
N LYS A 7 -1.87 7.13 5.04
CA LYS A 7 -1.07 6.56 6.12
C LYS A 7 -1.48 5.12 6.43
N ASN A 8 -2.79 4.85 6.52
CA ASN A 8 -3.29 3.49 6.73
C ASN A 8 -2.96 2.58 5.55
N PHE A 9 -3.04 3.12 4.32
CA PHE A 9 -2.62 2.38 3.13
C PHE A 9 -1.13 2.01 3.19
N GLY A 10 -0.25 2.99 3.42
CA GLY A 10 1.20 2.78 3.54
C GLY A 10 1.59 1.82 4.66
N GLU A 11 0.96 1.93 5.83
CA GLU A 11 1.17 1.02 6.96
C GLU A 11 0.78 -0.42 6.64
N MET A 12 -0.31 -0.64 5.88
CA MET A 12 -0.74 -1.97 5.47
C MET A 12 0.31 -2.63 4.56
N ILE A 13 0.81 -1.89 3.57
CA ILE A 13 1.89 -2.31 2.67
C ILE A 13 3.15 -2.68 3.48
N LYS A 14 3.58 -1.79 4.38
CA LYS A 14 4.75 -1.98 5.25
C LYS A 14 4.61 -3.22 6.13
N LYS A 15 3.44 -3.40 6.76
CA LYS A 15 3.15 -4.57 7.61
C LYS A 15 3.21 -5.85 6.81
N ARG A 16 2.63 -5.88 5.60
CA ARG A 16 2.67 -7.06 4.75
C ARG A 16 4.09 -7.41 4.33
N ARG A 17 4.86 -6.42 3.86
CA ARG A 17 6.27 -6.62 3.49
C ARG A 17 7.08 -7.21 4.66
N LYS A 18 6.94 -6.64 5.86
CA LYS A 18 7.59 -7.16 7.07
C LYS A 18 7.13 -8.56 7.45
N LYS A 19 5.84 -8.88 7.31
CA LYS A 19 5.30 -10.23 7.55
C LYS A 19 5.90 -11.28 6.61
N LEU A 20 6.28 -10.87 5.41
CA LEU A 20 6.99 -11.72 4.44
C LEU A 20 8.51 -11.80 4.69
N GLY A 21 9.04 -11.07 5.67
CA GLY A 21 10.48 -11.02 5.94
C GLY A 21 11.29 -10.20 4.93
N TYR A 22 10.62 -9.44 4.05
CA TYR A 22 11.27 -8.72 2.96
C TYR A 22 11.83 -7.37 3.43
N THR A 23 13.06 -7.06 3.00
CA THR A 23 13.62 -5.71 3.17
C THR A 23 13.11 -4.78 2.07
N GLN A 24 13.22 -3.46 2.26
CA GLN A 24 12.91 -2.52 1.17
C GLN A 24 13.87 -2.74 -0.02
N LYS A 25 15.15 -3.05 0.25
CA LYS A 25 16.14 -3.36 -0.78
C LYS A 25 15.72 -4.55 -1.65
N TYR A 26 15.32 -5.66 -1.02
CA TYR A 26 14.82 -6.84 -1.74
C TYR A 26 13.62 -6.49 -2.63
N ILE A 27 12.67 -5.70 -2.11
CA ILE A 27 11.54 -5.26 -2.92
C ILE A 27 11.98 -4.36 -4.08
N CYS A 28 12.95 -3.47 -3.89
CA CYS A 28 13.49 -2.67 -5.01
C CYS A 28 14.02 -3.57 -6.12
N GLU A 29 14.80 -4.59 -5.76
CA GLU A 29 15.42 -5.52 -6.71
C GLU A 29 14.37 -6.32 -7.50
N VAL A 30 13.32 -6.80 -6.83
CA VAL A 30 12.26 -7.59 -7.46
C VAL A 30 11.30 -6.73 -8.30
N SER A 31 10.99 -5.51 -7.83
CA SER A 31 9.96 -4.65 -8.44
C SER A 31 10.50 -3.63 -9.45
N GLY A 32 11.81 -3.35 -9.43
CA GLY A 32 12.41 -2.23 -10.17
C GLY A 32 12.04 -0.84 -9.63
N ILE A 33 11.31 -0.77 -8.51
CA ILE A 33 10.88 0.49 -7.90
C ILE A 33 11.98 1.03 -6.98
N SER A 34 12.17 2.35 -6.97
CA SER A 34 13.20 2.98 -6.13
C SER A 34 12.89 2.83 -4.63
N ALA A 35 13.96 2.76 -3.82
CA ALA A 35 13.84 2.73 -2.37
C ALA A 35 13.14 3.98 -1.81
N SER A 36 13.35 5.15 -2.44
CA SER A 36 12.67 6.39 -2.07
C SER A 36 11.17 6.31 -2.26
N TYR A 37 10.71 5.72 -3.38
CA TYR A 37 9.29 5.52 -3.62
C TYR A 37 8.69 4.55 -2.59
N ILE A 38 9.34 3.42 -2.31
CA ILE A 38 8.84 2.44 -1.33
C ILE A 38 8.76 3.08 0.06
N SER A 39 9.78 3.86 0.45
CA SER A 39 9.77 4.60 1.72
C SER A 39 8.62 5.62 1.78
N ASP A 40 8.47 6.44 0.74
CA ASP A 40 7.41 7.45 0.67
C ASP A 40 6.02 6.81 0.73
N LEU A 41 5.82 5.70 0.02
CA LEU A 41 4.57 4.93 0.04
C LEU A 41 4.30 4.35 1.43
N GLU A 42 5.27 3.67 2.04
CA GLU A 42 5.11 3.06 3.36
C GLU A 42 4.90 4.07 4.50
N ASN A 43 5.31 5.32 4.29
CA ASN A 43 5.07 6.43 5.21
C ASN A 43 3.80 7.23 4.87
N GLY A 44 3.08 6.87 3.80
CA GLY A 44 1.77 7.44 3.47
C GLY A 44 1.83 8.79 2.76
N LYS A 45 2.88 9.08 1.99
CA LYS A 45 2.97 10.29 1.16
C LYS A 45 1.72 10.42 0.27
N ALA A 46 1.08 11.59 0.30
CA ALA A 46 -0.19 11.80 -0.38
C ALA A 46 -0.09 11.80 -1.91
N THR A 47 1.08 12.18 -2.44
CA THR A 47 1.34 12.32 -3.89
C THR A 47 1.95 11.06 -4.51
N ILE A 48 1.71 9.89 -3.91
CA ILE A 48 2.17 8.63 -4.46
C ILE A 48 1.43 8.29 -5.75
N GLU A 49 2.17 7.80 -6.74
CA GLU A 49 1.62 7.32 -8.00
C GLU A 49 0.80 6.04 -7.77
N LEU A 50 -0.53 6.14 -7.91
CA LEU A 50 -1.46 5.06 -7.58
C LEU A 50 -1.16 3.74 -8.33
N GLY A 51 -0.75 3.82 -9.60
CA GLY A 51 -0.44 2.62 -10.40
C GLY A 51 0.67 1.77 -9.80
N LYS A 52 1.79 2.40 -9.42
CA LYS A 52 2.91 1.71 -8.74
C LYS A 52 2.53 1.21 -7.35
N ALA A 53 1.65 1.93 -6.65
CA ALA A 53 1.15 1.50 -5.34
C ALA A 53 0.30 0.21 -5.45
N ILE A 54 -0.60 0.13 -6.43
CA ILE A 54 -1.40 -1.06 -6.73
C ILE A 54 -0.49 -2.22 -7.14
N TYR A 55 0.47 -1.97 -8.05
CA TYR A 55 1.44 -2.98 -8.46
C TYR A 55 2.20 -3.57 -7.26
N LEU A 56 2.69 -2.72 -6.35
CA LEU A 56 3.41 -3.18 -5.17
C LEU A 56 2.50 -3.95 -4.18
N ALA A 57 1.24 -3.54 -4.02
CA ALA A 57 0.27 -4.28 -3.22
C ALA A 57 0.08 -5.70 -3.77
N ASN A 58 -0.13 -5.84 -5.07
CA ASN A 58 -0.29 -7.13 -5.74
C ASN A 58 0.97 -7.99 -5.62
N LEU A 59 2.16 -7.41 -5.81
CA LEU A 59 3.44 -8.10 -5.64
C LEU A 59 3.61 -8.69 -4.22
N LEU A 60 3.08 -8.00 -3.20
CA LEU A 60 3.09 -8.44 -1.81
C LEU A 60 1.92 -9.38 -1.46
N GLY A 61 1.11 -9.77 -2.45
CA GLY A 61 -0.07 -10.61 -2.26
C GLY A 61 -1.12 -9.93 -1.39
N ILE A 62 -1.44 -8.68 -1.69
CA ILE A 62 -2.53 -7.91 -1.09
C ILE A 62 -3.56 -7.64 -2.19
N ASP A 63 -4.78 -8.14 -2.00
CA ASP A 63 -5.90 -7.77 -2.85
C ASP A 63 -6.40 -6.36 -2.50
N ILE A 64 -6.68 -5.56 -3.53
CA ILE A 64 -7.33 -4.26 -3.39
C ILE A 64 -8.76 -4.40 -3.91
N GLU A 65 -9.71 -4.26 -3.00
CA GLU A 65 -11.13 -4.37 -3.29
C GLU A 65 -11.84 -3.05 -3.03
N MET A 66 -12.79 -2.71 -3.90
CA MET A 66 -13.65 -1.55 -3.75
C MET A 66 -15.04 -2.03 -3.33
N ASN A 67 -15.53 -1.47 -2.23
CA ASN A 67 -16.84 -1.78 -1.69
C ASN A 67 -17.59 -0.49 -1.44
N GLU A 68 -18.90 -0.47 -1.72
CA GLU A 68 -19.75 0.66 -1.39
C GLU A 68 -19.70 0.94 0.12
N ARG A 69 -19.55 2.21 0.49
CA ARG A 69 -19.70 2.61 1.88
C ARG A 69 -21.19 2.63 2.16
N LEU A 70 -21.64 1.78 3.09
CA LEU A 70 -22.99 1.87 3.65
C LEU A 70 -23.10 3.22 4.38
N THR A 71 -23.58 4.24 3.67
CA THR A 71 -23.97 5.51 4.26
C THR A 71 -25.18 5.23 5.15
N ILE A 72 -25.17 5.76 6.38
CA ILE A 72 -26.35 5.78 7.23
C ILE A 72 -27.46 6.39 6.37
N LYS A 73 -28.53 5.62 6.08
CA LYS A 73 -29.72 6.19 5.45
C LYS A 73 -30.09 7.41 6.28
N SER A 74 -29.95 8.59 5.70
CA SER A 74 -30.50 9.82 6.26
C SER A 74 -31.98 9.55 6.51
N GLN A 75 -32.36 9.45 7.79
CA GLN A 75 -33.73 9.74 8.19
C GLN A 75 -33.93 11.25 8.04
#